data_AF-A0A241WDP6-F1
#
_entry.id   AF-A0A241WDP6-F1
#
_cell.length_a   1.000
_cell.length_b   1.000
_cell.length_c   1.000
_cell.angle_alpha   90.00
_cell.angle_beta   90.00
_cell.angle_gamma   90.00
#
_symmetry.space_group_name_H-M   'P 1'
#
loop_
_entity.id
_entity.type
_entity.pdbx_description
1 polymer ?
#
loop_
_entity_poly.entity_id
_entity_poly.type
_entity_poly.pdbx_seq_one_letter_code
_entity_poly.pdbx_strand_id
1 'polypeptide(L)'
;MNSSIMKAFLQGGAIMACLFGATLSHADVQSMTKIYNSPQTAPKTQRCKGNQNCNAFYALSKQWLSIPNNFTAYGDNIKNYAKAGDGYGLWKGASFKKQRSIDLSQAAEPIFYNAGGASAADERIFAQGLAVLIYLENKK
;
A
#
# COMPACT_ATOMS: atom_id res chain seq x y z
N MET A 1 35.11 -20.22 -50.05
CA MET A 1 36.16 -19.28 -49.61
C MET A 1 35.86 -17.92 -50.24
N ASN A 2 36.07 -16.84 -49.48
CA ASN A 2 35.76 -15.41 -49.72
C ASN A 2 34.25 -15.05 -49.78
N SER A 3 33.76 -13.97 -49.17
CA SER A 3 34.36 -12.63 -49.11
C SER A 3 33.87 -11.80 -47.91
N SER A 4 34.83 -11.15 -47.25
CA SER A 4 34.86 -9.77 -46.72
C SER A 4 33.73 -9.19 -45.85
N ILE A 5 34.16 -8.91 -44.62
CA ILE A 5 33.82 -7.83 -43.69
C ILE A 5 33.24 -6.56 -44.36
N MET A 6 32.04 -6.15 -43.93
CA MET A 6 31.62 -4.75 -43.91
C MET A 6 30.99 -4.41 -42.56
N LYS A 7 31.50 -3.32 -41.97
CA LYS A 7 31.09 -2.75 -40.69
C LYS A 7 29.80 -1.93 -40.84
N ALA A 8 29.19 -1.71 -39.68
CA ALA A 8 28.30 -0.62 -39.31
C ALA A 8 26.83 -0.76 -39.70
N PHE A 9 25.99 -0.93 -38.68
CA PHE A 9 24.90 0.02 -38.43
C PHE A 9 24.69 0.13 -36.92
N LEU A 10 25.20 1.22 -36.33
CA LEU A 10 24.59 1.79 -35.14
C LEU A 10 23.15 2.16 -35.54
N GLN A 11 22.16 1.47 -34.98
CA GLN A 11 20.83 2.06 -34.83
C GLN A 11 20.56 2.18 -33.33
N GLY A 12 20.83 3.38 -32.83
CA GLY A 12 20.39 3.82 -31.52
C GLY A 12 18.88 3.83 -31.48
N GLY A 13 18.30 2.77 -30.92
CA GLY A 13 16.93 2.82 -30.40
C GLY A 13 16.97 3.66 -29.14
N ALA A 14 16.54 4.92 -29.22
CA ALA A 14 16.22 5.71 -28.04
C ALA A 14 15.15 4.94 -27.24
N ILE A 15 15.55 4.30 -26.14
CA ILE A 15 14.62 3.73 -25.19
C ILE A 15 13.92 4.93 -24.55
N MET A 16 12.74 5.26 -25.08
CA MET A 16 11.85 6.26 -24.52
C MET A 16 11.39 5.70 -23.18
N ALA A 17 12.13 6.05 -22.12
CA ALA A 17 11.74 5.80 -20.76
C ALA A 17 10.49 6.62 -20.49
N CYS A 18 9.32 6.01 -20.68
CA CYS A 18 8.09 6.50 -20.08
C CYS A 18 8.33 6.50 -18.58
N LEU A 19 8.73 7.66 -18.05
CA LEU A 19 8.67 7.98 -16.64
C LEU A 19 7.21 7.86 -16.25
N PHE A 20 6.80 6.66 -15.84
CA PHE A 20 5.54 6.43 -15.15
C PHE A 20 5.65 7.10 -13.79
N GLY A 21 5.55 8.43 -13.78
CA GLY A 21 5.11 9.15 -12.61
C GLY A 21 3.73 8.58 -12.29
N ALA A 22 3.62 7.82 -11.21
CA ALA A 22 2.35 7.35 -10.68
C ALA A 22 1.55 8.60 -10.28
N THR A 23 0.83 9.16 -11.26
CA THR A 23 -0.19 10.15 -10.97
C THR A 23 -1.26 9.40 -10.21
N LEU A 24 -1.54 9.87 -9.01
CA LEU A 24 -2.64 9.36 -8.23
C LEU A 24 -3.91 9.65 -9.02
N SER A 25 -4.51 8.60 -9.58
CA SER A 25 -5.80 8.81 -10.22
C SER A 25 -6.81 9.07 -9.11
N HIS A 26 -7.76 9.96 -9.37
CA HIS A 26 -8.91 10.15 -8.48
C HIS A 26 -9.65 8.82 -8.25
N ALA A 27 -9.60 7.90 -9.22
CA ALA A 27 -10.21 6.57 -9.13
C ALA A 27 -9.57 5.70 -8.04
N ASP A 28 -8.25 5.76 -7.84
CA ASP A 28 -7.57 4.99 -6.79
C ASP A 28 -8.02 5.45 -5.39
N VAL A 29 -8.08 6.76 -5.20
CA VAL A 29 -8.53 7.35 -3.93
C VAL A 29 -10.01 7.05 -3.67
N GLN A 30 -10.84 7.06 -4.71
CA GLN A 30 -12.26 6.70 -4.62
C GLN A 30 -12.44 5.22 -4.28
N SER A 31 -11.66 4.33 -4.90
CA SER A 31 -11.64 2.90 -4.61
C SER A 31 -11.31 2.62 -3.14
N MET A 32 -10.22 3.21 -2.63
CA MET A 32 -9.86 3.10 -1.20
C MET A 32 -10.98 3.60 -0.29
N THR A 33 -11.57 4.76 -0.60
CA THR A 33 -12.67 5.34 0.18
C THR A 33 -13.90 4.43 0.20
N LYS A 34 -14.22 3.79 -0.92
CA LYS A 34 -15.35 2.86 -1.02
C LYS A 34 -15.14 1.64 -0.11
N ILE A 35 -13.98 1.01 -0.18
CA ILE A 35 -13.65 -0.14 0.67
C ILE A 35 -13.66 0.25 2.15
N TYR A 36 -13.08 1.41 2.48
CA TYR A 36 -13.05 1.93 3.84
C TYR A 36 -14.45 2.19 4.42
N ASN A 37 -15.34 2.82 3.64
CA ASN A 37 -16.71 3.11 4.09
C ASN A 37 -17.60 1.86 4.08
N SER A 38 -17.30 0.88 3.23
CA SER A 38 -18.10 -0.33 3.01
C SER A 38 -17.22 -1.59 2.94
N PRO A 39 -16.70 -2.09 4.09
CA PRO A 39 -15.79 -3.24 4.13
C PRO A 39 -16.31 -4.51 3.46
N GLN A 40 -17.62 -4.71 3.42
CA GLN A 40 -18.27 -5.82 2.72
C GLN A 40 -18.03 -5.84 1.21
N THR A 41 -17.57 -4.73 0.62
CA THR A 41 -17.20 -4.65 -0.80
C THR A 41 -15.80 -5.17 -1.09
N ALA A 42 -15.00 -5.43 -0.05
CA ALA A 42 -13.65 -5.97 -0.21
C ALA A 42 -13.69 -7.44 -0.68
N PRO A 43 -12.77 -7.83 -1.58
CA PRO A 43 -12.59 -9.24 -1.93
C PRO A 43 -12.26 -10.08 -0.69
N LYS A 44 -12.89 -11.26 -0.59
CA LYS A 44 -12.57 -12.22 0.47
C LYS A 44 -11.17 -12.79 0.26
N THR A 45 -10.43 -12.96 1.34
CA THR A 45 -9.17 -13.70 1.37
C THR A 45 -9.21 -14.82 2.40
N GLN A 46 -8.59 -15.96 2.07
CA GLN A 46 -8.51 -17.11 2.96
C GLN A 46 -7.83 -16.75 4.29
N ARG A 47 -6.85 -15.84 4.25
CA ARG A 47 -6.11 -15.38 5.43
C ARG A 47 -7.02 -14.78 6.51
N CYS A 48 -8.10 -14.12 6.10
CA CYS A 48 -9.03 -13.42 6.99
C CYS A 48 -10.23 -14.27 7.41
N LYS A 49 -10.35 -15.52 6.95
CA LYS A 49 -11.40 -16.48 7.36
C LYS A 49 -12.83 -15.89 7.34
N GLY A 50 -13.12 -15.05 6.36
CA GLY A 50 -14.45 -14.42 6.21
C GLY A 50 -14.68 -13.14 7.03
N ASN A 51 -13.75 -12.72 7.90
CA ASN A 51 -13.86 -11.44 8.61
C ASN A 51 -13.79 -10.27 7.60
N GLN A 52 -14.90 -9.53 7.47
CA GLN A 52 -15.05 -8.45 6.49
C GLN A 52 -14.09 -7.29 6.74
N ASN A 53 -13.83 -6.95 8.00
CA ASN A 53 -12.91 -5.86 8.36
C ASN A 53 -11.45 -6.25 8.04
N CYS A 54 -11.05 -7.49 8.33
CA CYS A 54 -9.74 -8.01 7.91
C CYS A 54 -9.60 -8.03 6.37
N ASN A 55 -10.63 -8.51 5.66
CA ASN A 55 -10.64 -8.51 4.19
C ASN A 55 -10.46 -7.10 3.63
N ALA A 56 -11.18 -6.12 4.18
CA ALA A 56 -11.07 -4.72 3.78
C ALA A 56 -9.70 -4.13 4.11
N PHE A 57 -9.16 -4.37 5.30
CA PHE A 57 -7.81 -3.95 5.65
C PHE A 57 -6.78 -4.54 4.67
N TYR A 58 -6.88 -5.83 4.36
CA TYR A 58 -5.98 -6.49 3.42
C TYR A 58 -6.14 -6.01 1.98
N ALA A 59 -7.34 -5.61 1.58
CA ALA A 59 -7.57 -4.99 0.27
C ALA A 59 -6.99 -3.56 0.22
N LEU A 60 -7.12 -2.80 1.31
CA LEU A 60 -6.57 -1.46 1.45
C LEU A 60 -5.05 -1.48 1.46
N SER A 61 -4.40 -2.43 2.16
CA SER A 61 -2.94 -2.51 2.21
C SER A 61 -2.30 -2.62 0.82
N LYS A 62 -2.98 -3.26 -0.14
CA LYS A 62 -2.52 -3.35 -1.54
C LYS A 62 -2.52 -2.01 -2.29
N GLN A 63 -3.23 -1.00 -1.78
CA GLN A 63 -3.36 0.32 -2.39
C GLN A 63 -2.43 1.37 -1.78
N TRP A 64 -1.46 0.97 -0.93
CA TRP A 64 -0.53 1.89 -0.27
C TRP A 64 0.30 2.75 -1.23
N LEU A 65 0.55 2.27 -2.45
CA LEU A 65 1.25 3.05 -3.48
C LEU A 65 0.46 4.29 -3.90
N SER A 66 -0.86 4.27 -3.70
CA SER A 66 -1.78 5.37 -3.97
C SER A 66 -1.76 6.48 -2.89
N ILE A 67 -0.88 6.38 -1.89
CA ILE A 67 -0.59 7.49 -0.99
C ILE A 67 0.38 8.46 -1.68
N PRO A 68 0.17 9.79 -1.67
CA PRO A 68 1.13 10.73 -2.24
C PRO A 68 2.51 10.61 -1.58
N ASN A 69 3.58 10.69 -2.38
CA ASN A 69 4.95 10.58 -1.85
C ASN A 69 5.30 11.70 -0.86
N ASN A 70 4.64 12.85 -0.97
CA ASN A 70 4.80 14.01 -0.09
C ASN A 70 3.75 14.08 1.02
N PHE A 71 2.86 13.08 1.16
CA PHE A 71 1.87 13.09 2.21
C PHE A 71 2.54 12.82 3.56
N THR A 72 2.24 13.69 4.53
CA THR A 72 2.68 13.55 5.91
C THR A 72 1.49 13.51 6.86
N ALA A 73 1.62 12.73 7.93
CA ALA A 73 0.68 12.70 9.04
C ALA A 73 1.48 12.60 10.34
N TYR A 74 1.04 13.31 11.38
CA TYR A 74 1.72 13.34 12.68
C TYR A 74 3.18 13.84 12.62
N GLY A 75 3.54 14.60 11.58
CA GLY A 75 4.92 15.07 11.36
C GLY A 75 5.77 14.12 10.50
N ASP A 76 5.26 12.93 10.18
CA ASP A 76 6.01 11.86 9.53
C ASP A 76 5.51 11.55 8.12
N ASN A 77 6.42 11.09 7.25
CA ASN A 77 6.06 10.53 5.95
C ASN A 77 5.66 9.06 6.10
N ILE A 78 4.36 8.81 6.24
CA ILE A 78 3.81 7.47 6.48
C ILE A 78 4.11 6.47 5.35
N LYS A 79 4.34 6.94 4.11
CA LYS A 79 4.65 6.06 2.98
C LYS A 79 6.04 5.45 3.11
N ASN A 80 6.97 6.13 3.77
CA ASN A 80 8.29 5.58 4.06
C ASN A 80 8.22 4.39 5.02
N TYR A 81 7.41 4.48 6.08
CA TYR A 81 7.17 3.37 7.00
C TYR A 81 6.50 2.19 6.30
N ALA A 82 5.47 2.44 5.47
CA ALA A 82 4.83 1.41 4.66
C ALA A 82 5.80 0.70 3.69
N LYS A 83 6.75 1.45 3.11
CA LYS A 83 7.79 0.91 2.23
C LYS A 83 8.79 0.07 3.01
N ALA A 84 9.20 0.52 4.20
CA ALA A 84 10.11 -0.18 5.09
C ALA A 84 9.47 -1.44 5.72
N GLY A 85 8.13 -1.48 5.77
CA GLY A 85 7.40 -2.53 6.47
C GLY A 85 7.39 -2.34 7.99
N ASP A 86 7.58 -1.11 8.46
CA ASP A 86 7.58 -0.77 9.89
C ASP A 86 6.14 -0.63 10.41
N GLY A 87 5.54 -1.77 10.75
CA GLY A 87 4.18 -1.86 11.26
C GLY A 87 4.09 -1.32 12.68
N TYR A 88 5.09 -1.62 13.51
CA TYR A 88 5.18 -1.12 14.88
C TYR A 88 5.26 0.41 14.97
N GLY A 89 6.13 1.04 14.18
CA GLY A 89 6.31 2.49 14.15
C GLY A 89 5.03 3.21 13.76
N LEU A 90 4.34 2.72 12.72
CA LEU A 90 3.03 3.24 12.33
C LEU A 90 1.96 2.98 13.39
N TRP A 91 1.93 1.80 14.00
CA TRP A 91 0.92 1.44 15.00
C TRP A 91 1.00 2.30 16.25
N LYS A 92 2.20 2.53 16.79
CA LYS A 92 2.38 3.39 17.97
C LYS A 92 2.15 4.87 17.68
N GLY A 93 2.46 5.32 16.45
CA GLY A 93 2.22 6.69 16.02
C GLY A 93 0.77 6.95 15.59
N ALA A 94 0.00 5.90 15.28
CA ALA A 94 -1.37 6.03 14.82
C ALA A 94 -2.33 6.41 15.96
N SER A 95 -2.92 7.60 15.85
CA SER A 95 -4.06 8.02 16.68
C SER A 95 -5.32 8.06 15.83
N PHE A 96 -5.92 6.88 15.58
CA PHE A 96 -7.16 6.80 14.81
C PHE A 96 -8.32 7.46 15.55
N LYS A 97 -9.00 8.39 14.87
CA LYS A 97 -10.16 9.09 15.45
C LYS A 97 -11.49 8.43 15.09
N LYS A 98 -11.52 7.66 14.00
CA LYS A 98 -12.74 7.01 13.53
C LYS A 98 -12.73 5.55 13.95
N GLN A 99 -13.85 5.11 14.54
CA GLN A 99 -14.06 3.70 14.91
C GLN A 99 -13.80 2.76 13.72
N ARG A 100 -14.14 3.18 12.51
CA ARG A 100 -13.87 2.40 11.29
C ARG A 100 -12.40 2.01 11.15
N SER A 101 -11.47 2.93 11.37
CA SER A 101 -10.04 2.61 11.23
C SER A 101 -9.56 1.70 12.35
N ILE A 102 -10.10 1.89 13.56
CA ILE A 102 -9.84 1.03 14.72
C ILE A 102 -10.33 -0.40 14.41
N ASP A 103 -11.56 -0.57 13.94
CA ASP A 103 -12.14 -1.88 13.63
C ASP A 103 -11.37 -2.61 12.53
N LEU A 104 -10.97 -1.89 11.48
CA LEU A 104 -10.19 -2.45 10.38
C LEU A 104 -8.80 -2.89 10.86
N SER A 105 -8.13 -2.05 11.64
CA SER A 105 -6.77 -2.31 12.10
C SER A 105 -6.72 -3.41 13.15
N GLN A 106 -7.66 -3.44 14.10
CA GLN A 106 -7.80 -4.50 15.10
C GLN A 106 -8.19 -5.86 14.48
N ALA A 107 -9.01 -5.88 13.43
CA ALA A 107 -9.33 -7.13 12.74
C ALA A 107 -8.13 -7.74 11.99
N ALA A 108 -7.17 -6.90 11.59
CA ALA A 108 -5.98 -7.30 10.85
C ALA A 108 -4.78 -7.61 11.75
N GLU A 109 -4.68 -6.94 12.90
CA GLU A 109 -3.59 -7.10 13.87
C GLU A 109 -3.26 -8.56 14.18
N PRO A 110 -4.19 -9.44 14.60
CA PRO A 110 -3.85 -10.83 14.95
C PRO A 110 -3.44 -11.68 13.73
N ILE A 111 -3.68 -11.21 12.51
CA ILE A 111 -3.41 -11.94 11.26
C ILE A 111 -2.08 -11.52 10.62
N PHE A 112 -1.75 -10.23 10.70
CA PHE A 112 -0.63 -9.64 9.97
C PHE A 112 0.44 -9.02 10.87
N TYR A 113 0.15 -8.78 12.15
CA TYR A 113 1.11 -8.22 13.11
C TYR A 113 1.41 -9.17 14.27
N ASN A 114 0.37 -9.83 14.80
CA ASN A 114 0.43 -10.83 15.86
C ASN A 114 1.29 -10.35 17.06
N ALA A 115 0.97 -9.18 17.59
CA ALA A 115 1.72 -8.50 18.65
C ALA A 115 3.23 -8.35 18.37
N GLY A 116 3.61 -8.17 17.10
CA GLY A 116 5.00 -8.09 16.65
C GLY A 116 5.68 -9.44 16.42
N GLY A 117 4.94 -10.55 16.55
CA GLY A 117 5.43 -11.90 16.29
C GLY A 117 5.16 -12.42 14.87
N ALA A 118 4.61 -11.59 13.97
CA ALA A 118 4.38 -11.97 12.59
C ALA A 118 5.66 -12.01 11.75
N SER A 119 5.60 -12.65 10.58
CA SER A 119 6.72 -12.64 9.63
C SER A 119 6.96 -11.23 9.08
N ALA A 120 8.16 -10.93 8.61
CA ALA A 120 8.47 -9.63 7.99
C ALA A 120 7.56 -9.31 6.78
N ALA A 121 7.14 -10.34 6.03
CA ALA A 121 6.20 -10.18 4.92
C ALA A 121 4.81 -9.76 5.41
N ASP A 122 4.38 -10.29 6.55
CA ASP A 122 3.08 -9.99 7.15
C ASP A 122 3.07 -8.64 7.83
N GLU A 123 4.12 -8.32 8.59
CA GLU A 123 4.24 -6.99 9.19
C GLU A 123 4.27 -5.91 8.10
N ARG A 124 4.91 -6.17 6.96
CA ARG A 124 4.86 -5.26 5.82
C ARG A 124 3.43 -5.04 5.30
N ILE A 125 2.62 -6.09 5.22
CA ILE A 125 1.19 -5.96 4.85
C ILE A 125 0.47 -5.09 5.89
N PHE A 126 0.78 -5.29 7.18
CA PHE A 126 0.20 -4.49 8.25
C PHE A 126 0.59 -3.02 8.15
N ALA A 127 1.88 -2.71 8.00
CA ALA A 127 2.40 -1.36 7.80
C ALA A 127 1.73 -0.65 6.62
N GLN A 128 1.60 -1.35 5.48
CA GLN A 128 0.94 -0.82 4.29
C GLN A 128 -0.55 -0.52 4.53
N GLY A 129 -1.26 -1.40 5.25
CA GLY A 129 -2.65 -1.18 5.62
C GLY A 129 -2.81 0.02 6.56
N LEU A 130 -1.99 0.13 7.60
CA LEU A 130 -2.01 1.25 8.53
C LEU A 130 -1.76 2.59 7.83
N ALA A 131 -0.79 2.65 6.93
CA ALA A 131 -0.52 3.86 6.17
C ALA A 131 -1.74 4.29 5.34
N VAL A 132 -2.45 3.35 4.70
CA VAL A 132 -3.68 3.68 3.97
C VAL A 132 -4.77 4.19 4.90
N LEU A 133 -4.97 3.57 6.08
CA LEU A 133 -5.95 4.07 7.06
C LEU A 133 -5.61 5.49 7.53
N ILE A 134 -4.34 5.75 7.87
CA ILE A 134 -3.89 7.08 8.30
C ILE A 134 -4.11 8.09 7.19
N TYR A 135 -3.77 7.75 5.94
CA TYR A 135 -4.03 8.61 4.78
C TYR A 135 -5.52 8.92 4.63
N LEU A 136 -6.40 7.92 4.70
CA LEU A 136 -7.84 8.10 4.52
C LEU A 136 -8.49 8.93 5.64
N GLU A 137 -7.98 8.88 6.87
CA GLU A 137 -8.47 9.71 7.96
C GLU A 137 -8.01 11.17 7.88
N ASN A 138 -6.81 11.40 7.35
CA ASN A 138 -6.13 12.71 7.43
C ASN A 138 -6.06 13.45 6.09
N LYS A 139 -6.42 12.80 4.97
CA LYS A 139 -6.60 13.50 3.69
C LYS A 139 -7.76 14.49 3.82
N LYS A 140 -7.50 15.75 3.48
CA LYS A 140 -8.50 16.82 3.42
C LYS A 140 -9.18 16.84 2.06
#